data_AF-A0A2V5R7Z0-F1
#
_entry.id   AF-A0A2V5R7Z0-F1
#
_cell.length_a   1.000
_cell.length_b   1.000
_cell.length_c   1.000
_cell.angle_alpha   90.00
_cell.angle_beta   90.00
_cell.angle_gamma   90.00
#
_symmetry.space_group_name_H-M   'P 1'
#
loop_
_entity.id
_entity.type
_entity.pdbx_description
1 polymer ?
#
loop_
_entity_poly.entity_id
_entity_poly.type
_entity_poly.pdbx_seq_one_letter_code
_entity_poly.pdbx_strand_id
1 'polypeptide(L)'
;MITAASVQAAAEGLALVQALGVPLEKFVEAMRANASHSTTLAMKLPKMLEGDFEPHFSVKHMLKDMQIANDIALSRYLDLGLTAAARDQLVEQMQSGHGDDDYSSVARKFLHDIAPAVYEEPQTDTQDEQSDAGESISDTTESEAPRAESQDTASMTAQPRKLSGLSFSGGGDGSANTASRLRRGFLKQLLSRFSSGQG
;
A
#
# COMPACT_ATOMS: atom_id res chain seq x y z
N MET A 1 14.61 -5.71 0.91
CA MET A 1 13.90 -4.41 1.02
C MET A 1 12.38 -4.58 0.93
N ILE A 2 11.80 -4.87 -0.24
CA ILE A 2 10.33 -4.90 -0.42
C ILE A 2 9.66 -5.87 0.57
N THR A 3 10.11 -7.12 0.65
CA THR A 3 9.53 -8.12 1.56
C THR A 3 9.62 -7.71 3.02
N ALA A 4 10.78 -7.21 3.47
CA ALA A 4 10.94 -6.68 4.83
C ALA A 4 9.99 -5.53 5.13
N ALA A 5 9.86 -4.56 4.20
CA ALA A 5 8.95 -3.43 4.35
C ALA A 5 7.48 -3.88 4.34
N SER A 6 7.10 -4.82 3.48
CA SER A 6 5.73 -5.36 3.43
C SER A 6 5.36 -6.12 4.71
N VAL A 7 6.28 -6.93 5.25
CA VAL A 7 6.05 -7.66 6.49
C VAL A 7 6.01 -6.71 7.69
N GLN A 8 6.86 -5.69 7.71
CA GLN A 8 6.79 -4.63 8.72
C GLN A 8 5.46 -3.87 8.66
N ALA A 9 5.02 -3.46 7.47
CA ALA A 9 3.74 -2.78 7.30
C ALA A 9 2.55 -3.67 7.69
N ALA A 10 2.63 -4.97 7.42
CA ALA A 10 1.63 -5.95 7.85
C ALA A 10 1.58 -6.08 9.38
N ALA A 11 2.74 -6.10 10.05
CA ALA A 11 2.82 -6.11 11.51
C ALA A 11 2.21 -4.84 12.13
N GLU A 12 2.48 -3.67 11.56
CA GLU A 12 1.86 -2.40 11.99
C GLU A 12 0.35 -2.37 11.73
N GLY A 13 -0.10 -2.92 10.59
CA GLY A 13 -1.52 -3.09 10.28
C GLY A 13 -2.24 -3.95 11.31
N LEU A 14 -1.65 -5.11 11.66
CA LEU A 14 -2.16 -5.99 12.71
C LEU A 14 -2.22 -5.28 14.07
N ALA A 15 -1.22 -4.47 14.42
CA ALA A 15 -1.21 -3.67 15.63
C ALA A 15 -2.42 -2.73 15.70
N LEU A 16 -2.71 -2.04 14.59
CA LEU A 16 -3.84 -1.10 14.51
C LEU A 16 -5.19 -1.82 14.60
N VAL A 17 -5.33 -2.96 13.92
CA VAL A 17 -6.51 -3.82 14.00
C VAL A 17 -6.75 -4.30 15.43
N GLN A 18 -5.69 -4.75 16.12
CA GLN A 18 -5.76 -5.14 17.53
C GLN A 18 -6.19 -3.97 18.44
N ALA A 19 -5.61 -2.78 18.23
CA ALA A 19 -5.93 -1.58 19.01
C ALA A 19 -7.39 -1.12 18.83
N LEU A 20 -8.00 -1.43 17.67
CA LEU A 20 -9.41 -1.18 17.37
C LEU A 20 -10.34 -2.29 17.89
N GLY A 21 -9.80 -3.32 18.54
CA GLY A 21 -10.56 -4.47 19.04
C GLY A 21 -11.05 -5.41 17.93
N VAL A 22 -10.58 -5.24 16.69
CA VAL A 22 -10.97 -6.09 15.56
C VAL A 22 -10.28 -7.45 15.65
N PRO A 23 -11.00 -8.57 15.42
CA PRO A 23 -10.41 -9.89 15.31
C PRO A 23 -9.33 -9.88 14.23
N LEU A 24 -8.13 -10.33 14.58
CA LEU A 24 -6.98 -10.29 13.67
C LEU A 24 -7.21 -11.15 12.43
N GLU A 25 -8.02 -12.19 12.55
CA GLU A 25 -8.40 -13.09 11.46
C GLU A 25 -9.14 -12.33 10.35
N LYS A 26 -10.00 -11.36 10.71
CA LYS A 26 -10.73 -10.52 9.75
C LYS A 26 -9.78 -9.67 8.91
N PHE A 27 -8.66 -9.22 9.49
CA PHE A 27 -7.63 -8.53 8.73
C PHE A 27 -6.95 -9.46 7.72
N VAL A 28 -6.62 -10.68 8.13
CA VAL A 28 -6.04 -11.68 7.22
C VAL A 28 -7.00 -12.02 6.08
N GLU A 29 -8.29 -12.18 6.37
CA GLU A 29 -9.34 -12.37 5.36
C GLU A 29 -9.44 -11.20 4.39
N ALA A 30 -9.51 -9.96 4.89
CA ALA A 30 -9.57 -8.76 4.07
C ALA A 30 -8.33 -8.61 3.18
N MET A 31 -7.16 -8.96 3.70
CA MET A 31 -5.91 -8.93 2.94
C MET A 31 -5.94 -9.90 1.76
N ARG A 32 -6.54 -11.10 1.87
CA ARG A 32 -6.56 -12.07 0.75
C ARG A 32 -7.17 -11.54 -0.55
N ALA A 33 -8.15 -10.63 -0.46
CA ALA A 33 -8.76 -9.95 -1.60
C ALA A 33 -8.06 -8.65 -2.00
N ASN A 34 -7.09 -8.18 -1.21
CA ASN A 34 -6.39 -6.93 -1.44
C ASN A 34 -5.28 -7.07 -2.48
N ALA A 35 -5.13 -6.08 -3.36
CA ALA A 35 -4.10 -6.08 -4.41
C ALA A 35 -2.65 -6.11 -3.87
N SER A 36 -2.42 -5.70 -2.62
CA SER A 36 -1.10 -5.75 -1.96
C SER A 36 -0.76 -7.13 -1.39
N HIS A 37 -1.69 -8.09 -1.41
CA HIS A 37 -1.47 -9.42 -0.88
C HIS A 37 -0.54 -10.24 -1.79
N SER A 38 0.67 -10.47 -1.29
CA SER A 38 1.70 -11.24 -1.96
C SER A 38 1.83 -12.63 -1.35
N THR A 39 2.50 -13.55 -2.05
CA THR A 39 2.86 -14.87 -1.52
C THR A 39 3.64 -14.77 -0.20
N THR A 40 4.46 -13.72 -0.04
CA THR A 40 5.17 -13.47 1.22
C THR A 40 4.17 -13.19 2.35
N LEU A 41 3.22 -12.28 2.15
CA LEU A 41 2.21 -11.98 3.18
C LEU A 41 1.31 -13.19 3.47
N ALA A 42 0.94 -13.95 2.44
CA ALA A 42 0.17 -15.18 2.60
C ALA A 42 0.86 -16.22 3.52
N MET A 43 2.19 -16.29 3.47
CA MET A 43 2.98 -17.18 4.34
C MET A 43 3.20 -16.59 5.75
N LYS A 44 3.41 -15.27 5.86
CA LYS A 44 3.84 -14.64 7.12
C LYS A 44 2.68 -14.26 8.04
N LEU A 45 1.55 -13.80 7.50
CA LEU A 45 0.43 -13.33 8.32
C LEU A 45 -0.10 -14.41 9.28
N PRO A 46 -0.42 -15.64 8.85
CA PRO A 46 -0.92 -16.67 9.77
C PRO A 46 0.09 -16.97 10.90
N LYS A 47 1.37 -17.09 10.55
CA LYS A 47 2.46 -17.32 11.50
C LYS A 47 2.60 -16.19 12.53
N MET A 48 2.42 -14.94 12.11
CA MET A 48 2.42 -13.78 13.02
C MET A 48 1.26 -13.82 14.01
N LEU A 49 0.05 -14.24 13.58
CA LEU A 49 -1.11 -14.39 14.46
C LEU A 49 -0.92 -15.51 15.48
N GLU A 50 -0.30 -16.61 15.08
CA GLU A 50 -0.01 -17.76 15.95
C GLU A 50 1.17 -17.52 16.89
N GLY A 51 1.92 -16.43 16.69
CA GLY A 51 3.19 -16.20 17.39
C GLY A 51 4.28 -17.22 17.04
N ASP A 52 4.12 -17.94 15.93
CA ASP A 52 5.11 -18.89 15.41
C ASP A 52 6.15 -18.16 14.55
N PHE A 53 7.35 -18.04 15.09
CA PHE A 53 8.48 -17.42 14.40
C PHE A 53 9.57 -18.42 14.04
N GLU A 54 9.22 -19.70 13.83
CA GLU A 54 10.15 -20.67 13.24
C GLU A 54 10.69 -20.13 11.89
N PRO A 55 12.02 -20.02 11.73
CA PRO A 55 12.64 -19.29 10.64
C PRO A 55 12.49 -20.00 9.30
N HIS A 56 11.82 -19.35 8.36
CA HIS A 56 12.05 -19.59 6.94
C HIS A 56 13.19 -18.71 6.45
N PHE A 57 13.27 -17.47 6.98
CA PHE A 57 14.37 -16.57 6.74
C PHE A 57 14.61 -15.73 8.00
N SER A 58 15.76 -15.97 8.65
CA SER A 58 16.02 -15.42 9.98
C SER A 58 16.23 -13.90 9.99
N VAL A 59 15.91 -13.25 11.11
CA VAL A 59 16.17 -11.82 11.36
C VAL A 59 17.61 -11.45 11.03
N LYS A 60 18.61 -12.21 11.48
CA LYS A 60 20.04 -11.88 11.24
C LYS A 60 20.40 -11.79 9.76
N HIS A 61 19.82 -12.66 8.92
CA HIS A 61 20.06 -12.66 7.48
C HIS A 61 19.33 -11.50 6.80
N MET A 62 18.06 -11.27 7.16
CA MET A 62 17.32 -10.13 6.63
C MET A 62 17.96 -8.80 7.03
N LEU A 63 18.43 -8.66 8.28
CA LEU A 63 19.11 -7.46 8.73
C LEU A 63 20.39 -7.20 7.91
N LYS A 64 21.20 -8.23 7.66
CA LYS A 64 22.41 -8.11 6.83
C LYS A 64 22.06 -7.60 5.44
N ASP A 65 21.05 -8.16 4.79
CA ASP A 65 20.62 -7.72 3.45
C ASP A 65 20.11 -6.28 3.45
N MET A 66 19.40 -5.88 4.50
CA MET A 66 18.90 -4.52 4.68
C MET A 66 20.03 -3.51 4.93
N GLN A 67 21.06 -3.89 5.69
CA GLN A 67 22.27 -3.07 5.90
C GLN A 67 23.02 -2.86 4.58
N ILE A 68 23.26 -3.93 3.82
CA ILE A 68 23.91 -3.83 2.50
C ILE A 68 23.12 -2.91 1.57
N ALA A 69 21.79 -3.07 1.51
CA ALA A 69 20.95 -2.22 0.69
C ALA A 69 21.02 -0.74 1.09
N ASN A 70 21.06 -0.46 2.40
CA ASN A 70 21.17 0.90 2.92
C ASN A 70 22.56 1.51 2.63
N ASP A 71 23.63 0.74 2.75
CA ASP A 71 24.99 1.21 2.43
C ASP A 71 25.14 1.54 0.93
N ILE A 72 24.57 0.69 0.07
CA ILE A 72 24.50 0.96 -1.37
C ILE A 72 23.73 2.25 -1.63
N ALA A 73 22.57 2.44 -0.99
CA ALA A 73 21.77 3.65 -1.16
C ALA A 73 22.54 4.93 -0.75
N LEU A 74 23.20 4.89 0.40
CA LEU A 74 24.04 6.00 0.88
C LEU A 74 25.17 6.32 -0.11
N SER A 75 25.84 5.30 -0.67
CA SER A 75 26.88 5.49 -1.69
C SER A 75 26.37 6.16 -2.98
N ARG A 76 25.05 6.12 -3.20
CA ARG A 76 24.36 6.71 -4.35
C ARG A 76 23.58 7.98 -3.99
N TYR A 77 23.75 8.50 -2.77
CA TYR A 77 23.03 9.67 -2.27
C TYR A 77 21.50 9.50 -2.33
N LEU A 78 21.01 8.27 -2.17
CA LEU A 78 19.59 7.95 -2.11
C LEU A 78 19.14 7.84 -0.65
N ASP A 79 18.06 8.55 -0.31
CA ASP A 79 17.37 8.41 0.97
C ASP A 79 16.25 7.38 0.85
N LEU A 80 16.41 6.23 1.53
CA LEU A 80 15.45 5.12 1.51
C LEU A 80 14.76 4.98 2.86
N GLY A 81 13.89 5.94 3.20
CA GLY A 81 13.23 5.99 4.52
C GLY A 81 12.51 4.70 4.94
N LEU A 82 11.76 4.05 4.03
CA LEU A 82 11.09 2.78 4.34
C LEU A 82 12.07 1.64 4.62
N THR A 83 13.18 1.59 3.88
CA THR A 83 14.24 0.60 4.08
C THR A 83 14.91 0.81 5.44
N ALA A 84 15.20 2.06 5.80
CA ALA A 84 15.77 2.39 7.10
C ALA A 84 14.83 2.01 8.25
N ALA A 85 13.54 2.35 8.15
CA ALA A 85 12.55 2.00 9.17
C ALA A 85 12.45 0.48 9.39
N ALA A 86 12.33 -0.31 8.30
CA ALA A 86 12.26 -1.76 8.40
C ALA A 86 13.57 -2.38 8.94
N ARG A 87 14.74 -1.83 8.57
CA ARG A 87 16.03 -2.23 9.15
C ARG A 87 16.04 -2.01 10.67
N ASP A 88 15.56 -0.88 11.14
CA ASP A 88 15.61 -0.54 12.57
C ASP A 88 14.77 -1.49 13.42
N GLN A 89 13.63 -1.96 12.90
CA GLN A 89 12.84 -3.00 13.58
C GLN A 89 13.58 -4.34 13.66
N LEU A 90 14.34 -4.70 12.62
CA LEU A 90 15.18 -5.90 12.63
C LEU A 90 16.36 -5.77 13.60
N VAL A 91 16.94 -4.57 13.74
CA VAL A 91 17.97 -4.28 14.75
C VAL A 91 17.39 -4.48 16.15
N GLU A 92 16.17 -4.00 16.41
CA GLU A 92 15.49 -4.19 17.69
C GLU A 92 15.28 -5.68 17.99
N GLN A 93 14.83 -6.48 17.02
CA GLN A 93 14.70 -7.94 17.19
C GLN A 93 16.05 -8.64 17.47
N MET A 94 17.12 -8.23 16.77
CA MET A 94 18.47 -8.74 17.06
C MET A 94 18.92 -8.43 18.48
N GLN A 95 18.68 -7.21 18.96
CA GLN A 95 19.05 -6.77 20.30
C GLN A 95 18.25 -7.50 21.39
N SER A 96 17.01 -7.90 21.09
CA SER A 96 16.17 -8.71 21.96
C SER A 96 16.49 -10.21 21.92
N GLY A 97 17.53 -10.63 21.18
CA GLY A 97 17.96 -12.03 21.11
C GLY A 97 17.19 -12.90 20.10
N HIS A 98 16.33 -12.31 19.27
CA HIS A 98 15.52 -13.01 18.26
C HIS A 98 16.23 -13.13 16.90
N GLY A 99 17.56 -13.17 16.88
CA GLY A 99 18.34 -13.16 15.64
C GLY A 99 18.13 -14.40 14.76
N ASP A 100 17.79 -15.53 15.38
CA ASP A 100 17.52 -16.81 14.72
C ASP A 100 16.03 -17.04 14.43
N ASP A 101 15.13 -16.21 14.97
CA ASP A 101 13.70 -16.24 14.63
C ASP A 101 13.48 -15.75 13.19
N ASP A 102 12.34 -16.08 12.59
CA ASP A 102 11.94 -15.52 11.31
C ASP A 102 11.89 -13.99 11.36
N TYR A 103 12.21 -13.32 10.25
CA TYR A 103 12.13 -11.85 10.18
C TYR A 103 10.71 -11.30 10.39
N SER A 104 9.66 -12.14 10.32
CA SER A 104 8.31 -11.77 10.74
C SER A 104 8.16 -11.53 12.25
N SER A 105 9.16 -11.89 13.07
CA SER A 105 9.21 -11.62 14.52
C SER A 105 9.14 -10.15 14.89
N VAL A 106 9.34 -9.23 13.94
CA VAL A 106 9.03 -7.79 14.12
C VAL A 106 7.60 -7.54 14.60
N ALA A 107 6.65 -8.46 14.36
CA ALA A 107 5.30 -8.40 14.90
C ALA A 107 5.22 -8.52 16.43
N ARG A 108 6.20 -9.14 17.10
CA ARG A 108 6.23 -9.28 18.57
C ARG A 108 6.13 -7.93 19.28
N LYS A 109 6.69 -6.88 18.67
CA LYS A 109 6.63 -5.50 19.19
C LYS A 109 5.20 -4.96 19.32
N PHE A 110 4.25 -5.55 18.62
CA PHE A 110 2.88 -5.06 18.59
C PHE A 110 1.92 -6.03 19.23
N LEU A 111 2.11 -7.33 18.99
CA LEU A 111 1.23 -8.39 19.44
C LEU A 111 1.73 -8.95 20.78
N HIS A 112 1.52 -8.20 21.86
CA HIS A 112 2.05 -8.58 23.18
C HIS A 112 1.16 -9.54 23.96
N ASP A 113 -0.16 -9.55 23.74
CA ASP A 113 -1.10 -10.44 24.41
C ASP A 113 -2.37 -10.53 23.57
N ILE A 114 -2.64 -11.67 22.94
CA ILE A 114 -3.89 -11.89 22.21
C ILE A 114 -4.97 -12.22 23.24
N ALA A 115 -5.52 -11.20 23.91
CA ALA A 115 -6.78 -11.35 24.61
C ALA A 115 -7.89 -11.51 23.54
N PRO A 116 -8.86 -12.43 23.71
CA PRO A 116 -9.96 -12.56 22.77
C PRO A 116 -10.79 -11.28 22.82
N ALA A 117 -10.65 -10.45 21.79
CA ALA A 117 -11.46 -9.25 21.64
C ALA A 117 -12.91 -9.66 21.33
N VAL A 118 -13.85 -9.20 22.15
CA VAL A 118 -15.27 -9.29 21.83
C VAL A 118 -15.55 -8.27 20.74
N TYR A 119 -15.80 -8.75 19.53
CA TYR A 119 -16.11 -7.89 18.40
C TYR A 119 -17.61 -7.85 18.16
N GLU A 120 -18.18 -6.65 18.10
CA GLU A 120 -19.49 -6.41 17.52
C GLU A 120 -19.26 -5.87 16.10
N GLU A 121 -19.77 -6.57 15.07
CA GLU A 121 -19.70 -6.07 13.70
C GLU A 121 -20.52 -4.77 13.59
N PRO A 122 -19.99 -3.70 12.96
CA PRO A 122 -20.79 -2.54 12.60
C PRO A 122 -21.87 -2.99 11.61
N GLN A 123 -23.14 -2.86 11.99
CA GLN A 123 -24.25 -3.04 11.06
C GLN A 123 -24.18 -1.96 9.98
N THR A 124 -23.68 -2.30 8.81
CA THR A 124 -23.93 -1.51 7.61
C THR A 124 -25.37 -1.74 7.20
N ASP A 125 -26.23 -0.76 7.47
CA ASP A 125 -27.55 -0.65 6.86
C ASP A 125 -27.36 -0.51 5.34
N THR A 126 -27.41 -1.63 4.62
CA THR A 126 -27.71 -1.59 3.19
C THR A 126 -29.17 -1.21 3.07
N GLN A 127 -29.44 0.09 2.88
CA GLN A 127 -30.72 0.51 2.33
C GLN A 127 -30.81 -0.05 0.92
N ASP A 128 -31.67 -1.05 0.76
CA ASP A 128 -32.09 -1.59 -0.52
C ASP A 128 -32.66 -0.47 -1.40
N GLU A 129 -31.90 0.02 -2.39
CA GLU A 129 -32.49 0.71 -3.54
C GLU A 129 -33.10 -0.34 -4.47
N GLN A 130 -34.33 -0.73 -4.12
CA GLN A 130 -35.23 -1.46 -4.99
C GLN A 130 -36.22 -0.46 -5.58
N SER A 131 -35.90 0.14 -6.73
CA SER A 131 -36.88 0.85 -7.56
C SER A 131 -37.16 0.07 -8.83
N ASP A 132 -38.18 -0.78 -8.69
CA ASP A 132 -39.28 -1.09 -9.60
C ASP A 132 -39.13 -0.78 -11.10
N ALA A 133 -39.43 -1.80 -11.90
CA ALA A 133 -39.57 -1.72 -13.34
C ALA A 133 -41.05 -1.54 -13.71
N GLY A 134 -41.33 -0.49 -14.49
CA GLY A 134 -42.45 -0.50 -15.44
C GLY A 134 -43.33 0.75 -15.42
N GLU A 135 -43.19 1.59 -16.45
CA GLU A 135 -44.39 2.02 -17.18
C GLU A 135 -44.06 2.37 -18.64
N SER A 136 -44.98 1.94 -19.50
CA SER A 136 -44.97 1.90 -20.94
C SER A 136 -45.48 3.21 -21.53
N ILE A 137 -44.79 3.77 -22.53
CA ILE A 137 -45.43 4.66 -23.51
C ILE A 137 -45.01 4.20 -24.93
N SER A 138 -46.02 3.69 -25.63
CA SER A 138 -46.11 3.50 -27.08
C SER A 138 -46.03 4.84 -27.83
N ASP A 139 -45.37 4.89 -28.99
CA ASP A 139 -46.04 4.82 -30.31
C ASP A 139 -45.08 5.19 -31.47
N THR A 140 -45.16 4.37 -32.54
CA THR A 140 -44.84 4.57 -33.99
C THR A 140 -43.50 5.18 -34.46
N THR A 141 -42.82 4.76 -35.55
CA THR A 141 -43.19 3.99 -36.77
C THR A 141 -41.94 3.41 -37.46
N GLU A 142 -42.12 2.23 -38.07
CA GLU A 142 -41.53 1.67 -39.33
C GLU A 142 -40.04 1.87 -39.72
N SER A 143 -39.32 0.75 -39.97
CA SER A 143 -39.28 0.10 -41.30
C SER A 143 -38.19 -1.00 -41.40
N GLU A 144 -38.65 -2.19 -41.81
CA GLU A 144 -38.01 -3.32 -42.54
C GLU A 144 -36.52 -3.74 -42.39
N ALA A 145 -36.35 -5.04 -42.13
CA ALA A 145 -35.16 -5.86 -42.37
C ALA A 145 -35.25 -6.50 -43.80
N PRO A 146 -34.22 -7.17 -44.39
CA PRO A 146 -33.61 -8.37 -43.80
C PRO A 146 -32.10 -8.57 -44.04
N ARG A 147 -31.57 -9.57 -43.33
CA ARG A 147 -30.24 -10.21 -43.48
C ARG A 147 -29.94 -10.67 -44.91
N ALA A 148 -28.67 -10.59 -45.29
CA ALA A 148 -28.01 -11.58 -46.15
C ALA A 148 -26.51 -11.68 -45.83
N GLU A 149 -26.05 -12.89 -45.53
CA GLU A 149 -24.64 -13.27 -45.58
C GLU A 149 -24.23 -13.51 -47.04
N SER A 150 -23.01 -13.14 -47.43
CA SER A 150 -22.20 -13.90 -48.38
C SER A 150 -20.76 -13.37 -48.40
N GLN A 151 -19.83 -14.32 -48.34
CA GLN A 151 -18.41 -14.18 -48.63
C GLN A 151 -18.24 -13.85 -50.12
N ASP A 152 -17.22 -13.06 -50.50
CA ASP A 152 -15.96 -13.58 -51.08
C ASP A 152 -15.15 -12.49 -51.85
N THR A 153 -13.82 -12.70 -51.85
CA THR A 153 -12.80 -12.20 -52.80
C THR A 153 -12.13 -10.80 -52.67
N ALA A 154 -10.84 -10.89 -52.32
CA ALA A 154 -9.66 -10.34 -53.02
C ALA A 154 -9.26 -8.84 -52.96
N SER A 155 -8.09 -8.64 -52.32
CA SER A 155 -6.92 -7.85 -52.75
C SER A 155 -7.06 -6.36 -53.09
N MET A 156 -6.34 -5.52 -52.34
CA MET A 156 -5.19 -4.73 -52.85
C MET A 156 -4.59 -3.83 -51.75
N THR A 157 -3.36 -4.19 -51.37
CA THR A 157 -2.18 -3.36 -51.07
C THR A 157 -2.38 -1.89 -50.68
N ALA A 158 -2.06 -1.53 -49.42
CA ALA A 158 -1.84 -0.14 -49.00
C ALA A 158 -0.53 0.00 -48.20
N GLN A 159 0.30 0.95 -48.64
CA GLN A 159 1.65 1.30 -48.16
C GLN A 159 1.67 1.94 -46.75
N PRO A 160 2.80 1.88 -46.02
CA PRO A 160 2.92 2.51 -44.70
C PRO A 160 3.14 4.03 -44.79
N ARG A 161 2.29 4.81 -44.11
CA ARG A 161 2.50 6.25 -43.91
C ARG A 161 3.57 6.48 -42.83
N LYS A 162 4.60 7.23 -43.20
CA LYS A 162 5.66 7.74 -42.33
C LYS A 162 5.10 8.74 -41.32
N LEU A 163 5.33 8.50 -40.03
CA LEU A 163 5.18 9.50 -38.96
C LEU A 163 6.51 10.22 -38.79
N SER A 164 6.65 11.37 -39.44
CA SER A 164 7.78 12.26 -39.29
C SER A 164 7.52 13.27 -38.16
N GLY A 165 8.39 13.22 -37.15
CA GLY A 165 9.01 14.40 -36.54
C GLY A 165 8.13 15.32 -35.70
N LEU A 166 8.07 15.04 -34.39
CA LEU A 166 7.92 16.10 -33.38
C LEU A 166 9.26 16.20 -32.64
N SER A 167 10.05 17.20 -33.02
CA SER A 167 11.26 17.62 -32.32
C SER A 167 10.91 18.40 -31.07
N PHE A 168 11.48 18.00 -29.93
CA PHE A 168 11.45 18.79 -28.69
C PHE A 168 12.79 19.54 -28.58
N SER A 169 12.78 20.86 -28.79
CA SER A 169 13.94 21.70 -28.49
C SER A 169 13.93 22.08 -27.02
N GLY A 170 14.99 21.70 -26.30
CA GLY A 170 15.29 22.22 -24.98
C GLY A 170 15.75 23.67 -25.00
N GLY A 171 15.44 24.38 -23.90
CA GLY A 171 15.95 25.70 -23.58
C GLY A 171 15.50 26.07 -22.18
N GLY A 172 16.39 25.94 -21.20
CA GLY A 172 16.16 26.35 -19.82
C GLY A 172 16.35 27.84 -19.61
N ASP A 173 15.77 28.36 -18.52
CA ASP A 173 16.46 29.02 -17.40
C ASP A 173 15.42 29.67 -16.46
N GLY A 174 15.74 29.76 -15.16
CA GLY A 174 15.20 30.78 -14.26
C GLY A 174 13.94 30.45 -13.44
N SER A 175 14.15 30.09 -12.17
CA SER A 175 13.62 30.82 -10.99
C SER A 175 13.35 29.87 -9.81
N ALA A 176 14.39 29.66 -8.99
CA ALA A 176 14.26 29.10 -7.66
C ALA A 176 14.02 30.23 -6.65
N ASN A 177 12.77 30.52 -6.25
CA ASN A 177 12.50 31.22 -4.97
C ASN A 177 11.04 31.21 -4.48
N THR A 178 10.43 30.04 -4.22
CA THR A 178 9.06 30.01 -3.68
C THR A 178 8.82 29.03 -2.51
N ALA A 179 9.88 28.46 -1.91
CA ALA A 179 9.73 27.47 -0.83
C ALA A 179 10.22 27.94 0.57
N SER A 180 10.62 29.19 0.74
CA SER A 180 11.21 29.70 2.01
C SER A 180 10.30 30.63 2.84
N ARG A 181 9.07 30.90 2.39
CA ARG A 181 8.12 31.81 3.10
C ARG A 181 7.15 31.14 4.07
N LEU A 182 7.04 29.81 4.09
CA LEU A 182 6.02 29.10 4.88
C LEU A 182 6.46 28.61 6.27
N ARG A 183 7.72 28.84 6.69
CA ARG A 183 8.22 28.37 8.00
C ARG A 183 8.50 29.45 9.04
N ARG A 184 8.13 30.72 8.80
CA ARG A 184 8.31 31.80 9.79
C ARG A 184 7.06 32.09 10.64
N GLY A 185 5.87 31.73 10.15
CA GLY A 185 4.62 31.92 10.90
C GLY A 185 4.42 30.90 12.02
N PHE A 186 4.73 29.63 11.76
CA PHE A 186 4.48 28.53 12.69
C PHE A 186 5.29 28.64 14.00
N LEU A 187 6.57 29.02 13.93
CA LEU A 187 7.38 29.19 15.15
C LEU A 187 6.90 30.36 16.02
N LYS A 188 6.38 31.46 15.43
CA LYS A 188 5.82 32.57 16.22
C LYS A 188 4.52 32.17 16.91
N GLN A 189 3.70 31.34 16.28
CA GLN A 189 2.45 30.84 16.85
C GLN A 189 2.68 29.76 17.92
N LEU A 190 3.78 29.00 17.83
CA LEU A 190 4.17 28.03 18.84
C LEU A 190 4.73 28.71 20.11
N LEU A 191 5.51 29.79 19.94
CA LEU A 191 6.09 30.54 21.07
C LEU A 191 5.06 31.42 21.79
N SER A 192 4.03 31.94 21.10
CA SER A 192 2.99 32.74 21.76
C SER A 192 2.06 31.94 22.66
N ARG A 193 1.94 30.61 22.46
CA ARG A 193 1.12 29.74 23.32
C ARG A 193 1.81 29.31 24.61
N PHE A 194 3.14 29.40 24.68
CA PHE A 194 3.90 29.12 25.90
C PHE A 194 4.06 30.35 26.81
N SER A 195 3.83 31.57 26.30
CA SER A 195 3.99 32.81 27.07
C SER A 195 2.71 33.27 27.81
N SER A 196 1.58 32.57 27.64
CA SER A 196 0.26 33.02 28.15
C SER A 196 -0.31 32.12 29.25
N GLY A 197 0.52 31.31 29.91
CA GLY A 197 0.08 30.37 30.94
C GLY A 197 1.03 30.28 32.13
N GLN A 198 1.08 31.34 32.95
CA GLN A 198 1.46 31.25 34.37
C GLN A 198 1.16 32.58 35.09
N GLY A 199 0.42 32.49 36.20
CA GLY A 199 0.35 33.52 37.26
C GLY A 199 -0.86 34.43 37.21
#